data_AF-A0A2D6EUT0-F1
#
_entry.id   AF-A0A2D6EUT0-F1
#
_cell.length_a   1.000
_cell.length_b   1.000
_cell.length_c   1.000
_cell.angle_alpha   90.00
_cell.angle_beta   90.00
_cell.angle_gamma   90.00
#
_symmetry.space_group_name_H-M   'P 1'
#
loop_
_entity.id
_entity.type
_entity.pdbx_description
1 polymer ?
#
loop_
_entity_poly.entity_id
_entity_poly.type
_entity_poly.pdbx_seq_one_letter_code
_entity_poly.pdbx_strand_id
1 'polypeptide(L)'
;MKAEPKGASKGFLALTRLRTGDIADIAENLEKYDAELVLKTGCTLLGVACAAAGVDESFVRRVSKDVLVGIVPITSGKGIIAGFSHAVERIVKHIGFSAFVTESSDVAGLVEAFDKKADVIMLSDDERFVAIHVRSQRVVNNEDATGKGFVSGLSLMTRSLSNRNVLVVGCGPVGQSATMALIGLGAVPGVFDVVQRRGYDLAETIQRSQSVKIRVENDLNSALTTYRYIIDASPARDIINRFHVRSDTYISAPGMPTGLNAGALKKLSGRYLHDPLQIGVATMIVEVTGESGN
;
A
#
# COMPACT_ATOMS: atom_id res chain seq x y z
N MET A 1 22.98 -29.35 -38.28
CA MET A 1 23.22 -28.81 -36.93
C MET A 1 23.04 -27.29 -36.95
N LYS A 2 21.84 -26.80 -36.63
CA LYS A 2 21.63 -25.39 -36.32
C LYS A 2 21.45 -25.30 -34.81
N ALA A 3 22.31 -24.52 -34.16
CA ALA A 3 22.28 -24.31 -32.73
C ALA A 3 21.04 -23.50 -32.35
N GLU A 4 20.25 -24.00 -31.40
CA GLU A 4 19.16 -23.28 -30.77
C GLU A 4 19.71 -22.12 -29.93
N PRO A 5 19.09 -20.93 -29.98
CA PRO A 5 19.50 -19.83 -29.13
C PRO A 5 19.05 -20.11 -27.70
N LYS A 6 20.04 -20.14 -26.81
CA LYS A 6 19.93 -20.29 -25.36
C LYS A 6 18.90 -19.33 -24.77
N GLY A 7 18.07 -19.89 -23.89
CA GLY A 7 16.92 -19.26 -23.27
C GLY A 7 17.18 -17.86 -22.70
N ALA A 8 16.28 -16.95 -23.03
CA ALA A 8 16.07 -15.75 -22.25
C ALA A 8 15.72 -16.18 -20.82
N SER A 9 16.58 -15.85 -19.87
CA SER A 9 16.27 -16.00 -18.45
C SER A 9 15.01 -15.20 -18.16
N LYS A 10 13.92 -15.89 -17.81
CA LYS A 10 12.77 -15.27 -17.15
C LYS A 10 13.29 -14.66 -15.86
N GLY A 11 13.61 -13.36 -15.90
CA GLY A 11 13.85 -12.57 -14.71
C GLY A 11 12.54 -12.54 -13.92
N PHE A 12 12.39 -13.48 -13.00
CA PHE A 12 11.30 -13.47 -12.03
C PHE A 12 11.49 -12.19 -11.21
N LEU A 13 10.72 -11.15 -11.53
CA LEU A 13 10.69 -9.92 -10.76
C LEU A 13 10.24 -10.32 -9.35
N ALA A 14 11.18 -10.24 -8.41
CA ALA A 14 10.98 -10.71 -7.06
C ALA A 14 9.86 -9.90 -6.40
N LEU A 15 8.76 -10.57 -6.05
CA LEU A 15 7.83 -10.07 -5.05
C LEU A 15 8.63 -9.73 -3.79
N THR A 16 8.54 -8.49 -3.33
CA THR A 16 9.25 -8.04 -2.14
C THR A 16 8.48 -8.46 -0.90
N ARG A 17 8.89 -9.61 -0.35
CA ARG A 17 8.43 -10.11 0.94
C ARG A 17 9.11 -9.30 2.06
N LEU A 18 8.32 -8.86 3.03
CA LEU A 18 8.82 -8.21 4.23
C LEU A 18 9.78 -9.13 5.01
N ARG A 19 10.68 -8.51 5.75
CA ARG A 19 11.59 -9.15 6.70
C ARG A 19 11.16 -8.77 8.11
N THR A 20 11.51 -9.59 9.09
CA THR A 20 11.24 -9.30 10.50
C THR A 20 11.78 -7.93 10.93
N GLY A 21 12.96 -7.54 10.45
CA GLY A 21 13.52 -6.21 10.74
C GLY A 21 12.73 -5.04 10.15
N ASP A 22 11.91 -5.26 9.11
CA ASP A 22 11.06 -4.22 8.54
C ASP A 22 9.86 -3.92 9.46
N ILE A 23 9.48 -4.86 10.34
CA ILE A 23 8.23 -4.79 11.13
C ILE A 23 8.43 -4.84 12.64
N ALA A 24 9.65 -5.10 13.12
CA ALA A 24 9.95 -5.34 14.53
C ALA A 24 9.47 -4.21 15.44
N ASP A 25 9.64 -2.97 14.99
CA ASP A 25 9.41 -1.78 15.80
C ASP A 25 7.99 -1.19 15.65
N ILE A 26 7.14 -1.80 14.80
CA ILE A 26 5.79 -1.25 14.52
C ILE A 26 4.99 -1.15 15.81
N ALA A 27 4.88 -2.26 16.55
CA ALA A 27 4.00 -2.36 17.71
C ALA A 27 4.26 -1.31 18.80
N GLU A 28 5.52 -0.89 18.94
CA GLU A 28 5.99 0.05 19.97
C GLU A 28 5.95 1.51 19.50
N ASN A 29 5.81 1.75 18.19
CA ASN A 29 5.92 3.09 17.61
C ASN A 29 4.62 3.59 16.96
N LEU A 30 3.49 2.89 17.10
CA LEU A 30 2.24 3.29 16.45
C LEU A 30 1.77 4.69 16.88
N GLU A 31 1.82 5.03 18.17
CA GLU A 31 1.42 6.35 18.66
C GLU A 31 2.34 7.46 18.13
N LYS A 32 3.65 7.18 18.02
CA LYS A 32 4.61 8.10 17.41
C LYS A 32 4.34 8.26 15.92
N TYR A 33 4.10 7.16 15.21
CA TYR A 33 3.77 7.18 13.80
C TYR A 33 2.49 7.97 13.53
N ASP A 34 1.48 7.82 14.39
CA ASP A 34 0.22 8.56 14.29
C ASP A 34 0.42 10.06 14.49
N ALA A 35 1.22 10.46 15.47
CA ALA A 35 1.61 11.85 15.66
C ALA A 35 2.37 12.41 14.44
N GLU A 36 3.27 11.64 13.83
CA GLU A 36 3.93 12.02 12.58
C GLU A 36 2.95 12.16 11.41
N LEU A 37 1.97 11.25 11.30
CA LEU A 37 0.92 11.34 10.28
C LEU A 37 0.08 12.60 10.45
N VAL A 38 -0.32 12.94 11.67
CA VAL A 38 -1.08 14.17 11.94
C VAL A 38 -0.27 15.40 11.55
N LEU A 39 1.03 15.43 11.86
CA LEU A 39 1.90 16.54 11.47
C LEU A 39 2.05 16.68 9.95
N LYS A 40 2.09 15.57 9.20
CA LYS A 40 2.30 15.57 7.75
C LYS A 40 1.01 15.77 6.96
N THR A 41 -0.08 15.16 7.40
CA THR A 41 -1.34 14.99 6.65
C THR A 41 -2.52 15.70 7.29
N GLY A 42 -2.42 16.06 8.57
CA GLY A 42 -3.56 16.52 9.38
C GLY A 42 -4.47 15.39 9.90
N CYS A 43 -4.16 14.13 9.58
CA CYS A 43 -4.97 12.97 9.92
C CYS A 43 -4.15 11.92 10.68
N THR A 44 -4.83 11.14 11.51
CA THR A 44 -4.33 9.89 12.09
C THR A 44 -4.29 8.79 11.02
N LEU A 45 -3.72 7.63 11.34
CA LEU A 45 -3.71 6.42 10.53
C LEU A 45 -5.14 5.99 10.15
N LEU A 46 -6.07 6.04 11.10
CA LEU A 46 -7.49 5.81 10.83
C LEU A 46 -8.03 6.84 9.84
N GLY A 47 -7.73 8.13 10.04
CA GLY A 47 -8.20 9.19 9.14
C GLY A 47 -7.67 9.03 7.71
N VAL A 48 -6.40 8.66 7.54
CA VAL A 48 -5.81 8.36 6.22
C VAL A 48 -6.52 7.17 5.56
N ALA A 49 -6.77 6.09 6.31
CA ALA A 49 -7.47 4.91 5.82
C ALA A 49 -8.94 5.21 5.45
N CYS A 50 -9.66 5.99 6.26
CA CYS A 50 -11.01 6.46 5.98
C CYS A 50 -11.06 7.30 4.68
N ALA A 51 -10.13 8.23 4.52
CA ALA A 51 -10.02 9.04 3.31
C ALA A 51 -9.69 8.18 2.08
N ALA A 52 -8.88 7.14 2.22
CA ALA A 52 -8.57 6.20 1.13
C ALA A 52 -9.78 5.34 0.73
N ALA A 53 -10.56 4.90 1.71
CA ALA A 53 -11.76 4.09 1.50
C ALA A 53 -12.98 4.92 1.07
N GLY A 54 -12.94 6.25 1.21
CA GLY A 54 -14.09 7.12 0.98
C GLY A 54 -15.19 6.96 2.05
N VAL A 55 -14.81 6.56 3.27
CA VAL A 55 -15.75 6.27 4.37
C VAL A 55 -15.61 7.32 5.46
N ASP A 56 -16.73 7.69 6.08
CA ASP A 56 -16.75 8.62 7.21
C ASP A 56 -16.11 8.01 8.47
N GLU A 57 -15.19 8.75 9.11
CA GLU A 57 -14.47 8.24 10.28
C GLU A 57 -15.40 7.97 11.47
N SER A 58 -16.47 8.76 11.65
CA SER A 58 -17.42 8.55 12.74
C SER A 58 -18.21 7.25 12.56
N PHE A 59 -18.51 6.88 11.31
CA PHE A 59 -19.09 5.59 10.99
C PHE A 59 -18.15 4.45 11.39
N VAL A 60 -16.88 4.51 10.98
CA VAL A 60 -15.90 3.46 11.28
C VAL A 60 -15.72 3.29 12.79
N ARG A 61 -15.64 4.39 13.55
CA ARG A 61 -15.53 4.34 15.02
C ARG A 61 -16.73 3.73 15.73
N ARG A 62 -17.91 3.75 15.12
CA ARG A 62 -19.08 3.04 15.65
C ARG A 62 -18.96 1.55 15.37
N VAL A 63 -18.71 1.18 14.12
CA VAL A 63 -18.64 -0.22 13.67
C VAL A 63 -17.46 -0.96 14.30
N SER A 64 -16.33 -0.30 14.53
CA SER A 64 -15.12 -0.94 15.05
C SER A 64 -15.28 -1.57 16.43
N LYS A 65 -16.29 -1.13 17.20
CA LYS A 65 -16.60 -1.67 18.53
C LYS A 65 -17.24 -3.05 18.47
N ASP A 66 -17.92 -3.35 17.37
CA ASP A 66 -18.72 -4.57 17.19
C ASP A 66 -18.07 -5.55 16.20
N VAL A 67 -16.92 -5.19 15.61
CA VAL A 67 -16.18 -6.04 14.66
C VAL A 67 -14.97 -6.65 15.33
N LEU A 68 -14.91 -7.99 15.30
CA LEU A 68 -13.77 -8.78 15.73
C LEU A 68 -12.93 -9.25 14.54
N VAL A 69 -11.64 -8.95 14.57
CA VAL A 69 -10.68 -9.35 13.52
C VAL A 69 -9.81 -10.51 14.00
N GLY A 70 -9.86 -11.64 13.30
CA GLY A 70 -8.96 -12.77 13.49
C GLY A 70 -7.79 -12.72 12.51
N ILE A 71 -6.55 -12.73 13.01
CA ILE A 71 -5.34 -12.78 12.19
C ILE A 71 -4.79 -14.21 12.22
N VAL A 72 -4.78 -14.87 11.06
CA VAL A 72 -4.34 -16.26 10.93
C VAL A 72 -2.92 -16.32 10.36
N PRO A 73 -1.92 -16.82 11.11
CA PRO A 73 -0.60 -17.11 10.56
C PRO A 73 -0.68 -18.20 9.49
N ILE A 74 0.04 -18.04 8.39
CA ILE A 74 0.08 -19.01 7.29
C ILE A 74 1.51 -19.50 7.09
N THR A 75 1.67 -20.82 6.92
CA THR A 75 2.97 -21.48 6.78
C THR A 75 3.30 -21.85 5.33
N SER A 76 2.35 -21.70 4.40
CA SER A 76 2.59 -21.96 2.98
C SER A 76 3.69 -21.05 2.39
N GLY A 77 4.30 -21.50 1.30
CA GLY A 77 5.40 -20.77 0.64
C GLY A 77 6.65 -20.69 1.51
N LYS A 78 7.14 -19.48 1.75
CA LYS A 78 8.31 -19.17 2.58
C LYS A 78 8.00 -19.15 4.08
N GLY A 79 6.78 -19.51 4.46
CA GLY A 79 6.35 -19.65 5.85
C GLY A 79 6.15 -18.33 6.57
N ILE A 80 6.09 -18.41 7.90
CA ILE A 80 5.75 -17.28 8.77
C ILE A 80 6.90 -16.26 8.82
N ILE A 81 6.55 -14.97 8.71
CA ILE A 81 7.45 -13.87 9.09
C ILE A 81 7.28 -13.64 10.59
N ALA A 82 8.34 -13.87 11.36
CA ALA A 82 8.30 -13.64 12.81
C ALA A 82 7.87 -12.19 13.10
N GLY A 83 6.85 -12.05 13.95
CA GLY A 83 6.26 -10.76 14.35
C GLY A 83 5.15 -10.23 13.44
N PHE A 84 4.94 -10.77 12.24
CA PHE A 84 4.00 -10.20 11.27
C PHE A 84 2.55 -10.18 11.75
N SER A 85 2.00 -11.32 12.16
CA SER A 85 0.60 -11.38 12.62
C SER A 85 0.36 -10.48 13.82
N HIS A 86 1.34 -10.36 14.72
CA HIS A 86 1.23 -9.47 15.88
C HIS A 86 1.34 -7.99 15.48
N ALA A 87 2.20 -7.64 14.52
CA ALA A 87 2.25 -6.27 13.98
C ALA A 87 0.90 -5.88 13.35
N VAL A 88 0.30 -6.78 12.56
CA VAL A 88 -1.06 -6.58 12.00
C VAL A 88 -2.08 -6.38 13.13
N GLU A 89 -2.13 -7.29 14.11
CA GLU A 89 -3.03 -7.19 15.26
C GLU A 89 -2.90 -5.83 15.97
N ARG A 90 -1.67 -5.36 16.21
CA ARG A 90 -1.39 -4.09 16.87
C ARG A 90 -1.87 -2.89 16.05
N ILE A 91 -1.66 -2.90 14.73
CA ILE A 91 -2.20 -1.86 13.83
C ILE A 91 -3.72 -1.83 13.91
N VAL A 92 -4.37 -2.99 13.79
CA VAL A 92 -5.85 -3.11 13.81
C VAL A 92 -6.43 -2.61 15.14
N LYS A 93 -5.80 -2.98 16.27
CA LYS A 93 -6.18 -2.46 17.60
C LYS A 93 -5.99 -0.96 17.71
N HIS A 94 -4.88 -0.43 17.18
CA HIS A 94 -4.56 0.99 17.25
C HIS A 94 -5.59 1.86 16.52
N ILE A 95 -6.13 1.39 15.38
CA ILE A 95 -7.20 2.11 14.67
C ILE A 95 -8.61 1.87 15.27
N GLY A 96 -8.71 1.14 16.39
CA GLY A 96 -9.91 1.07 17.22
C GLY A 96 -10.77 -0.19 17.06
N PHE A 97 -10.28 -1.23 16.37
CA PHE A 97 -10.96 -2.52 16.23
C PHE A 97 -10.53 -3.54 17.28
N SER A 98 -11.39 -4.49 17.59
CA SER A 98 -10.99 -5.67 18.37
C SER A 98 -10.25 -6.66 17.47
N ALA A 99 -9.13 -7.22 17.94
CA ALA A 99 -8.37 -8.18 17.15
C ALA A 99 -7.66 -9.23 18.02
N PHE A 100 -7.33 -10.38 17.42
CA PHE A 100 -6.49 -11.41 18.01
C PHE A 100 -5.71 -12.17 16.94
N VAL A 101 -4.54 -12.68 17.30
CA VAL A 101 -3.82 -13.68 16.48
C VAL A 101 -4.24 -15.07 16.92
N THR A 102 -4.48 -15.97 15.97
CA THR A 102 -4.78 -17.37 16.29
C THR A 102 -3.55 -18.09 16.83
N GLU A 103 -3.73 -19.01 17.77
CA GLU A 103 -2.64 -19.85 18.29
C GLU A 103 -2.17 -20.83 17.23
N SER A 104 -3.12 -21.38 16.46
CA SER A 104 -2.84 -22.27 15.33
C SER A 104 -2.62 -21.51 14.03
N SER A 105 -1.87 -22.12 13.09
CA SER A 105 -1.69 -21.62 11.73
C SER A 105 -2.62 -22.30 10.73
N ASP A 106 -2.64 -21.78 9.50
CA ASP A 106 -3.26 -22.40 8.33
C ASP A 106 -4.74 -22.75 8.55
N VAL A 107 -5.17 -23.96 8.19
CA VAL A 107 -6.55 -24.41 8.32
C VAL A 107 -7.00 -24.46 9.78
N ALA A 108 -6.13 -24.88 10.70
CA ALA A 108 -6.46 -24.94 12.12
C ALA A 108 -6.66 -23.53 12.72
N GLY A 109 -5.82 -22.58 12.34
CA GLY A 109 -6.00 -21.17 12.71
C GLY A 109 -7.27 -20.58 12.10
N LEU A 110 -7.61 -20.94 10.86
CA LEU A 110 -8.88 -20.53 10.26
C LEU A 110 -10.08 -21.04 11.09
N VAL A 111 -10.08 -22.32 11.48
CA VAL A 111 -11.13 -22.88 12.35
C VAL A 111 -11.20 -22.14 13.67
N GLU A 112 -10.06 -21.87 14.32
CA GLU A 112 -9.99 -21.11 15.56
C GLU A 112 -10.61 -19.71 15.42
N ALA A 113 -10.38 -19.01 14.30
CA ALA A 113 -10.98 -17.71 14.04
C ALA A 113 -12.53 -17.78 13.97
N PHE A 114 -13.08 -18.83 13.37
CA PHE A 114 -14.53 -19.07 13.32
C PHE A 114 -15.12 -19.47 14.69
N ASP A 115 -14.39 -20.26 15.48
CA ASP A 115 -14.81 -20.64 16.82
C ASP A 115 -14.90 -19.41 17.74
N LYS A 116 -13.92 -18.50 17.62
CA LYS A 116 -13.89 -17.21 18.30
C LYS A 116 -14.81 -16.14 17.69
N LYS A 117 -15.59 -16.48 16.66
CA LYS A 117 -16.57 -15.59 16.00
C LYS A 117 -15.96 -14.33 15.40
N ALA A 118 -14.79 -14.44 14.78
CA ALA A 118 -14.24 -13.34 14.00
C ALA A 118 -15.18 -12.94 12.85
N ASP A 119 -15.47 -11.65 12.73
CA ASP A 119 -16.25 -11.07 11.64
C ASP A 119 -15.40 -10.85 10.39
N VAL A 120 -14.12 -10.52 10.60
CA VAL A 120 -13.11 -10.33 9.57
C VAL A 120 -11.94 -11.26 9.83
N ILE A 121 -11.46 -11.93 8.78
CA ILE A 121 -10.29 -12.78 8.81
C ILE A 121 -9.19 -12.15 7.96
N MET A 122 -8.03 -11.93 8.55
CA MET A 122 -6.83 -11.50 7.84
C MET A 122 -5.82 -12.64 7.78
N LEU A 123 -5.27 -12.88 6.59
CA LEU A 123 -4.24 -13.89 6.37
C LEU A 123 -3.36 -13.51 5.18
N SER A 124 -2.11 -13.95 5.21
CA SER A 124 -1.14 -13.68 4.16
C SER A 124 -0.29 -14.90 3.86
N ASP A 125 -0.19 -15.27 2.59
CA ASP A 125 0.90 -16.09 2.07
C ASP A 125 1.88 -15.22 1.25
N ASP A 126 2.74 -15.84 0.43
CA ASP A 126 3.71 -15.12 -0.41
C ASP A 126 3.09 -14.42 -1.62
N GLU A 127 1.86 -14.78 -2.00
CA GLU A 127 1.17 -14.27 -3.19
C GLU A 127 0.04 -13.29 -2.85
N ARG A 128 -0.64 -13.50 -1.73
CA ARG A 128 -1.80 -12.72 -1.32
C ARG A 128 -1.75 -12.40 0.16
N PHE A 129 -2.00 -11.13 0.45
CA PHE A 129 -2.39 -10.66 1.77
C PHE A 129 -3.79 -10.06 1.66
N VAL A 130 -4.76 -10.63 2.39
CA VAL A 130 -6.18 -10.28 2.25
C VAL A 130 -6.85 -10.05 3.60
N ALA A 131 -7.90 -9.23 3.58
CA ALA A 131 -8.91 -9.15 4.62
C ALA A 131 -10.24 -9.63 4.05
N ILE A 132 -10.90 -10.55 4.75
CA ILE A 132 -12.13 -11.21 4.32
C ILE A 132 -13.19 -10.96 5.38
N HIS A 133 -14.25 -10.22 5.03
CA HIS A 133 -15.40 -10.09 5.90
C HIS A 133 -16.33 -11.29 5.69
N VAL A 134 -16.48 -12.12 6.73
CA VAL A 134 -17.10 -13.45 6.63
C VAL A 134 -18.57 -13.35 6.19
N ARG A 135 -19.33 -12.45 6.80
CA ARG A 135 -20.77 -12.30 6.53
C ARG A 135 -21.08 -11.64 5.18
N SER A 136 -20.39 -10.56 4.82
CA SER A 136 -20.61 -9.84 3.57
C SER A 136 -19.90 -10.48 2.38
N GLN A 137 -19.01 -11.45 2.62
CA GLN A 137 -18.14 -12.09 1.62
C GLN A 137 -17.23 -11.12 0.87
N ARG A 138 -17.03 -9.91 1.42
CA ARG A 138 -16.15 -8.92 0.85
C ARG A 138 -14.70 -9.32 1.09
N VAL A 139 -13.88 -9.20 0.05
CA VAL A 139 -12.44 -9.44 0.09
C VAL A 139 -11.72 -8.17 -0.33
N VAL A 140 -10.75 -7.73 0.47
CA VAL A 140 -9.86 -6.61 0.14
C VAL A 140 -8.43 -7.14 0.07
N ASN A 141 -7.76 -6.87 -1.06
CA ASN A 141 -6.35 -7.20 -1.23
C ASN A 141 -5.47 -6.08 -0.69
N ASN A 142 -4.34 -6.47 -0.09
CA ASN A 142 -3.34 -5.53 0.40
C ASN A 142 -2.79 -4.61 -0.69
N GLU A 143 -2.59 -5.12 -1.90
CA GLU A 143 -2.02 -4.36 -3.01
C GLU A 143 -2.92 -3.17 -3.38
N ASP A 144 -4.24 -3.43 -3.44
CA ASP A 144 -5.26 -2.42 -3.72
C ASP A 144 -5.31 -1.38 -2.59
N ALA A 145 -5.45 -1.85 -1.35
CA ALA A 145 -5.54 -1.00 -0.16
C ALA A 145 -4.28 -0.14 0.03
N THR A 146 -3.09 -0.70 -0.18
CA THR A 146 -1.82 0.01 -0.06
C THR A 146 -1.72 1.12 -1.11
N GLY A 147 -2.05 0.84 -2.38
CA GLY A 147 -2.04 1.85 -3.43
C GLY A 147 -2.94 3.04 -3.11
N LYS A 148 -4.19 2.78 -2.68
CA LYS A 148 -5.14 3.83 -2.29
C LYS A 148 -4.71 4.58 -1.04
N GLY A 149 -4.25 3.88 0.00
CA GLY A 149 -3.81 4.46 1.26
C GLY A 149 -2.67 5.46 1.07
N PHE A 150 -1.65 5.08 0.29
CA PHE A 150 -0.51 5.97 0.03
C PHE A 150 -0.86 7.15 -0.90
N VAL A 151 -1.79 6.97 -1.83
CA VAL A 151 -2.33 8.08 -2.65
C VAL A 151 -3.15 9.04 -1.80
N SER A 152 -4.00 8.53 -0.92
CA SER A 152 -4.78 9.33 0.04
C SER A 152 -3.86 10.14 0.95
N GLY A 153 -2.84 9.50 1.53
CA GLY A 153 -1.83 10.19 2.33
C GLY A 153 -1.10 11.30 1.56
N LEU A 154 -0.73 11.06 0.29
CA LEU A 154 -0.14 12.11 -0.56
C LEU A 154 -1.12 13.26 -0.82
N SER A 155 -2.39 12.95 -1.07
CA SER A 155 -3.44 13.95 -1.26
C SER A 155 -3.63 14.82 -0.02
N LEU A 156 -3.65 14.21 1.16
CA LEU A 156 -3.76 14.93 2.44
C LEU A 156 -2.53 15.83 2.69
N MET A 157 -1.31 15.34 2.49
CA MET A 157 -0.08 16.16 2.61
C MET A 157 -0.10 17.40 1.70
N THR A 158 -0.79 17.31 0.56
CA THR A 158 -0.82 18.34 -0.49
C THR A 158 -2.15 19.09 -0.54
N ARG A 159 -3.10 18.77 0.35
CA ARG A 159 -4.50 19.18 0.40
C ARG A 159 -5.37 18.72 -0.78
N SER A 160 -4.80 18.53 -1.96
CA SER A 160 -5.48 17.98 -3.14
C SER A 160 -4.49 17.62 -4.24
N LEU A 161 -4.78 16.52 -4.96
CA LEU A 161 -4.09 16.14 -6.20
C LEU A 161 -4.89 16.43 -7.48
N SER A 162 -6.08 17.03 -7.37
CA SER A 162 -6.91 17.32 -8.53
C SER A 162 -6.17 18.23 -9.53
N ASN A 163 -6.18 17.84 -10.81
CA ASN A 163 -5.47 18.48 -11.91
C ASN A 163 -3.94 18.58 -11.73
N ARG A 164 -3.34 17.81 -10.81
CA ARG A 164 -1.89 17.77 -10.61
C ARG A 164 -1.27 16.61 -11.39
N ASN A 165 -0.10 16.85 -11.98
CA ASN A 165 0.71 15.80 -12.56
C ASN A 165 1.39 14.99 -11.45
N VAL A 166 1.12 13.70 -11.38
CA VAL A 166 1.68 12.80 -10.34
C VAL A 166 2.42 11.65 -11.02
N LEU A 167 3.66 11.41 -10.64
CA LEU A 167 4.45 10.29 -11.15
C LEU A 167 4.22 9.06 -10.27
N VAL A 168 3.89 7.92 -10.88
CA VAL A 168 3.92 6.61 -10.23
C VAL A 168 5.12 5.83 -10.74
N VAL A 169 6.02 5.47 -9.83
CA VAL A 169 7.19 4.64 -10.11
C VAL A 169 6.88 3.20 -9.71
N GLY A 170 6.89 2.30 -10.69
CA GLY A 170 6.46 0.91 -10.56
C GLY A 170 5.01 0.72 -11.04
N CYS A 171 4.82 -0.17 -12.02
CA CYS A 171 3.51 -0.55 -12.58
C CYS A 171 3.10 -1.97 -12.16
N GLY A 172 3.60 -2.44 -11.01
CA GLY A 172 3.11 -3.65 -10.34
C GLY A 172 1.75 -3.41 -9.66
N PRO A 173 1.19 -4.40 -8.96
CA PRO A 173 -0.17 -4.32 -8.41
C PRO A 173 -0.46 -3.06 -7.57
N VAL A 174 0.43 -2.70 -6.63
CA VAL A 174 0.31 -1.48 -5.82
C VAL A 174 0.34 -0.22 -6.68
N GLY A 175 1.24 -0.14 -7.66
CA GLY A 175 1.34 1.00 -8.56
C GLY A 175 0.15 1.15 -9.50
N GLN A 176 -0.44 0.03 -9.93
CA GLN A 176 -1.69 0.01 -10.69
C GLN A 176 -2.83 0.57 -9.84
N SER A 177 -3.02 0.06 -8.61
CA SER A 177 -4.02 0.60 -7.68
C SER A 177 -3.82 2.10 -7.41
N ALA A 178 -2.58 2.52 -7.14
CA ALA A 178 -2.26 3.93 -6.95
C ALA A 178 -2.62 4.80 -8.18
N THR A 179 -2.34 4.31 -9.38
CA THR A 179 -2.70 5.00 -10.63
C THR A 179 -4.22 5.17 -10.74
N MET A 180 -5.00 4.12 -10.43
CA MET A 180 -6.46 4.18 -10.45
C MET A 180 -7.02 5.15 -9.39
N ALA A 181 -6.46 5.11 -8.17
CA ALA A 181 -6.84 6.03 -7.11
C ALA A 181 -6.55 7.50 -7.49
N LEU A 182 -5.42 7.78 -8.12
CA LEU A 182 -5.08 9.11 -8.62
C LEU A 182 -6.08 9.62 -9.66
N ILE A 183 -6.51 8.76 -10.60
CA ILE A 183 -7.55 9.12 -11.58
C ILE A 183 -8.86 9.43 -10.88
N GLY A 184 -9.25 8.61 -9.88
CA GLY A 184 -10.46 8.85 -9.09
C GLY A 184 -10.46 10.19 -8.34
N LEU A 185 -9.28 10.68 -7.93
CA LEU A 185 -9.10 12.01 -7.32
C LEU A 185 -8.99 13.15 -8.36
N GLY A 186 -9.11 12.85 -9.65
CA GLY A 186 -8.98 13.82 -10.74
C GLY A 186 -7.54 14.30 -10.98
N ALA A 187 -6.53 13.54 -10.54
CA ALA A 187 -5.14 13.82 -10.86
C ALA A 187 -4.80 13.43 -12.31
N VAL A 188 -3.58 13.78 -12.76
CA VAL A 188 -3.06 13.44 -14.09
C VAL A 188 -1.84 12.53 -13.92
N PRO A 189 -2.00 11.19 -13.97
CA PRO A 189 -0.90 10.27 -13.75
C PRO A 189 0.07 10.21 -14.93
N GLY A 190 1.36 10.26 -14.60
CA GLY A 190 2.44 9.71 -15.40
C GLY A 190 2.96 8.44 -14.73
N VAL A 191 3.31 7.41 -15.50
CA VAL A 191 3.80 6.14 -14.96
C VAL A 191 5.17 5.80 -15.54
N PHE A 192 6.03 5.20 -14.71
CA PHE A 192 7.31 4.63 -15.13
C PHE A 192 7.42 3.21 -14.56
N ASP A 193 7.91 2.27 -15.38
CA ASP A 193 8.37 0.95 -14.92
C ASP A 193 9.68 0.61 -15.62
N VAL A 194 10.58 -0.09 -14.91
CA VAL A 194 11.83 -0.59 -15.49
C VAL A 194 11.56 -1.57 -16.64
N VAL A 195 10.47 -2.33 -16.55
CA VAL A 195 9.91 -3.10 -17.64
C VAL A 195 8.88 -2.24 -18.36
N GLN A 196 9.34 -1.44 -19.32
CA GLN A 196 8.54 -0.45 -20.05
C GLN A 196 7.17 -0.98 -20.52
N ARG A 197 7.13 -2.24 -20.98
CA ARG A 197 5.90 -2.90 -21.42
C ARG A 197 4.76 -2.83 -20.38
N ARG A 198 5.07 -2.94 -19.08
CA ARG A 198 4.08 -2.83 -18.00
C ARG A 198 3.41 -1.47 -17.94
N GLY A 199 4.17 -0.39 -18.14
CA GLY A 199 3.63 0.97 -18.20
C GLY A 199 2.69 1.15 -19.39
N TYR A 200 3.06 0.63 -20.56
CA TYR A 200 2.20 0.66 -21.74
C TYR A 200 0.95 -0.21 -21.60
N ASP A 201 1.07 -1.43 -21.06
CA ASP A 201 -0.07 -2.33 -20.84
C ASP A 201 -1.07 -1.72 -19.83
N LEU A 202 -0.58 -1.09 -18.77
CA LEU A 202 -1.41 -0.35 -17.81
C LEU A 202 -2.12 0.83 -18.48
N ALA A 203 -1.39 1.64 -19.25
CA ALA A 203 -1.97 2.78 -19.96
C ALA A 203 -3.05 2.35 -20.97
N GLU A 204 -2.82 1.27 -21.71
CA GLU A 204 -3.81 0.70 -22.62
C GLU A 204 -5.05 0.18 -21.87
N THR A 205 -4.85 -0.49 -20.73
CA THR A 205 -5.94 -1.01 -19.89
C THR A 205 -6.82 0.12 -19.37
N ILE A 206 -6.23 1.20 -18.85
CA ILE A 206 -6.94 2.39 -18.36
C ILE A 206 -7.67 3.10 -19.49
N GLN A 207 -7.01 3.27 -20.65
CA GLN A 207 -7.64 3.91 -21.81
C GLN A 207 -8.88 3.13 -22.27
N ARG A 208 -8.83 1.80 -22.24
CA ARG A 208 -9.97 0.94 -22.61
C ARG A 208 -11.09 0.94 -21.57
N SER A 209 -10.76 0.94 -20.28
CA SER A 209 -11.76 0.80 -19.21
C SER A 209 -12.37 2.13 -18.75
N GLN A 210 -11.64 3.23 -18.83
CA GLN A 210 -12.05 4.54 -18.30
C GLN A 210 -12.03 5.67 -19.32
N SER A 211 -11.61 5.41 -20.56
CA SER A 211 -11.40 6.44 -21.58
C SER A 211 -10.42 7.56 -21.17
N VAL A 212 -9.56 7.29 -20.18
CA VAL A 212 -8.53 8.21 -19.69
C VAL A 212 -7.19 7.86 -20.32
N LYS A 213 -6.50 8.87 -20.86
CA LYS A 213 -5.12 8.73 -21.35
C LYS A 213 -4.14 9.12 -20.26
N ILE A 214 -3.31 8.18 -19.83
CA ILE A 214 -2.18 8.46 -18.93
C ILE A 214 -0.87 8.55 -19.71
N ARG A 215 0.14 9.20 -19.13
CA ARG A 215 1.47 9.34 -19.74
C ARG A 215 2.36 8.18 -19.31
N VAL A 216 3.08 7.56 -20.25
CA VAL A 216 4.15 6.61 -19.95
C VAL A 216 5.49 7.31 -20.11
N GLU A 217 6.26 7.40 -19.03
CA GLU A 217 7.61 7.95 -19.04
C GLU A 217 8.63 6.87 -19.40
N ASN A 218 9.52 7.17 -20.34
CA ASN A 218 10.54 6.23 -20.80
C ASN A 218 11.90 6.43 -20.08
N ASP A 219 12.09 7.56 -19.40
CA ASP A 219 13.31 7.88 -18.66
C ASP A 219 12.98 8.36 -17.24
N LEU A 220 13.36 7.56 -16.24
CA LEU A 220 13.05 7.84 -14.84
C LEU A 220 13.72 9.13 -14.35
N ASN A 221 14.97 9.37 -14.76
CA ASN A 221 15.75 10.52 -14.28
C ASN A 221 15.12 11.86 -14.73
N SER A 222 14.71 11.94 -16.00
CA SER A 222 13.98 13.09 -16.54
C SER A 222 12.60 13.25 -15.90
N ALA A 223 11.88 12.15 -15.66
CA ALA A 223 10.59 12.18 -14.98
C ALA A 223 10.73 12.73 -13.54
N LEU A 224 11.65 12.18 -12.74
CA LEU A 224 11.89 12.63 -11.36
C LEU A 224 12.30 14.13 -11.28
N THR A 225 13.00 14.63 -12.30
CA THR A 225 13.36 16.06 -12.41
C THR A 225 12.17 16.95 -12.80
N THR A 226 11.10 16.37 -13.34
CA THR A 226 9.89 17.10 -13.80
C THR A 226 8.79 17.09 -12.73
N TYR A 227 8.38 15.92 -12.25
CA TYR A 227 7.23 15.76 -11.36
C TYR A 227 7.52 16.18 -9.93
N ARG A 228 6.57 16.91 -9.32
CA ARG A 228 6.66 17.34 -7.91
C ARG A 228 5.94 16.39 -6.95
N TYR A 229 4.99 15.60 -7.43
CA TYR A 229 4.24 14.64 -6.64
C TYR A 229 4.57 13.23 -7.13
N ILE A 230 5.01 12.36 -6.23
CA ILE A 230 5.56 11.05 -6.60
C ILE A 230 4.97 9.97 -5.68
N ILE A 231 4.48 8.89 -6.29
CA ILE A 231 4.24 7.61 -5.65
C ILE A 231 5.38 6.66 -6.02
N ASP A 232 6.15 6.19 -5.05
CA ASP A 232 7.17 5.16 -5.29
C ASP A 232 6.69 3.80 -4.78
N ALA A 233 6.10 3.02 -5.71
CA ALA A 233 5.62 1.67 -5.48
C ALA A 233 6.60 0.62 -6.03
N SER A 234 7.88 0.96 -6.14
CA SER A 234 8.91 0.08 -6.65
C SER A 234 9.73 -0.57 -5.52
N PRO A 235 10.27 -1.79 -5.72
CA PRO A 235 11.19 -2.42 -4.78
C PRO A 235 12.65 -1.98 -4.97
N ALA A 236 12.89 -0.84 -5.62
CA ALA A 236 14.23 -0.39 -5.99
C ALA A 236 14.82 0.51 -4.89
N ARG A 237 16.14 0.45 -4.69
CA ARG A 237 16.88 1.33 -3.78
C ARG A 237 17.50 2.50 -4.54
N ASP A 238 17.62 3.64 -3.87
CA ASP A 238 18.45 4.79 -4.32
C ASP A 238 18.15 5.29 -5.74
N ILE A 239 16.93 5.10 -6.22
CA ILE A 239 16.46 5.62 -7.51
C ILE A 239 16.07 7.11 -7.43
N ILE A 240 15.74 7.60 -6.23
CA ILE A 240 15.39 9.00 -5.97
C ILE A 240 16.51 9.67 -5.15
N ASN A 241 17.33 10.45 -5.85
CA ASN A 241 18.47 11.16 -5.30
C ASN A 241 18.17 12.61 -4.89
N ARG A 242 19.07 13.21 -4.10
CA ARG A 242 18.98 14.60 -3.60
C ARG A 242 18.67 15.65 -4.69
N PHE A 243 19.20 15.48 -5.89
CA PHE A 243 19.00 16.44 -6.99
C PHE A 243 17.62 16.36 -7.64
N HIS A 244 16.89 15.24 -7.48
CA HIS A 244 15.49 15.12 -7.92
C HIS A 244 14.51 15.88 -6.99
N VAL A 245 14.88 16.04 -5.73
CA VAL A 245 14.03 16.65 -4.70
C VAL A 245 14.15 18.17 -4.75
N ARG A 246 13.03 18.87 -4.88
CA ARG A 246 12.89 20.33 -4.77
C ARG A 246 12.18 20.72 -3.48
N SER A 247 12.06 22.02 -3.18
CA SER A 247 11.37 22.54 -1.99
C SER A 247 9.85 22.28 -2.00
N ASP A 248 9.29 21.94 -3.15
CA ASP A 248 7.88 21.65 -3.41
C ASP A 248 7.64 20.18 -3.80
N THR A 249 8.66 19.31 -3.71
CA THR A 249 8.48 17.86 -3.94
C THR A 249 7.79 17.18 -2.76
N TYR A 250 6.81 16.32 -3.03
CA TYR A 250 6.16 15.43 -2.09
C TYR A 250 6.25 13.99 -2.60
N ILE A 251 6.59 13.06 -1.70
CA ILE A 251 6.76 11.65 -2.05
C ILE A 251 6.00 10.79 -1.04
N SER A 252 5.21 9.85 -1.55
CA SER A 252 4.57 8.80 -0.77
C SER A 252 5.05 7.46 -1.32
N ALA A 253 5.73 6.66 -0.51
CA ALA A 253 6.51 5.52 -0.98
C ALA A 253 6.10 4.23 -0.25
N PRO A 254 5.15 3.44 -0.78
CA PRO A 254 4.87 2.10 -0.25
C PRO A 254 5.96 1.07 -0.59
N GLY A 255 6.86 1.39 -1.53
CA GLY A 255 7.95 0.51 -1.94
C GLY A 255 8.88 0.10 -0.79
N MET A 256 9.13 -1.20 -0.69
CA MET A 256 10.04 -1.79 0.28
C MET A 256 11.16 -2.54 -0.45
N PRO A 257 12.44 -2.15 -0.27
CA PRO A 257 12.95 -1.01 0.50
C PRO A 257 12.62 0.34 -0.15
N THR A 258 12.81 1.44 0.60
CA THR A 258 12.65 2.80 0.05
C THR A 258 13.58 3.06 -1.14
N GLY A 259 13.06 3.69 -2.19
CA GLY A 259 13.82 4.15 -3.34
C GLY A 259 14.57 5.46 -3.11
N LEU A 260 14.42 6.10 -1.95
CA LEU A 260 15.10 7.34 -1.63
C LEU A 260 16.46 7.09 -1.01
N ASN A 261 17.46 7.83 -1.49
CA ASN A 261 18.74 7.87 -0.83
C ASN A 261 18.71 8.80 0.41
N ALA A 262 19.73 8.70 1.26
CA ALA A 262 19.84 9.51 2.49
C ALA A 262 19.80 11.03 2.23
N GLY A 263 20.36 11.49 1.10
CA GLY A 263 20.35 12.89 0.71
C GLY A 263 18.98 13.41 0.30
N ALA A 264 18.14 12.57 -0.31
CA ALA A 264 16.75 12.87 -0.64
C ALA A 264 15.88 12.91 0.62
N LEU A 265 16.01 11.90 1.50
CA LEU A 265 15.29 11.83 2.77
C LEU A 265 15.51 13.09 3.61
N LYS A 266 16.77 13.52 3.77
CA LYS A 266 17.12 14.73 4.51
C LYS A 266 16.47 16.00 3.95
N LYS A 267 16.18 16.05 2.64
CA LYS A 267 15.62 17.24 1.98
C LYS A 267 14.09 17.29 2.02
N LEU A 268 13.41 16.15 2.10
CA LEU A 268 11.94 16.10 2.09
C LEU A 268 11.31 16.50 3.42
N SER A 269 11.94 16.17 4.55
CA SER A 269 11.37 16.43 5.89
C SER A 269 9.91 15.92 5.96
N GLY A 270 8.96 16.74 6.39
CA GLY A 270 7.52 16.40 6.48
C GLY A 270 6.80 16.12 5.16
N ARG A 271 7.48 16.14 4.01
CA ARG A 271 6.91 15.87 2.67
C ARG A 271 7.16 14.45 2.17
N TYR A 272 7.52 13.55 3.09
CA TYR A 272 7.77 12.14 2.83
C TYR A 272 6.88 11.26 3.70
N LEU A 273 6.10 10.40 3.03
CA LEU A 273 5.25 9.39 3.64
C LEU A 273 5.76 8.00 3.28
N HIS A 274 6.01 7.18 4.30
CA HIS A 274 6.51 5.83 4.16
C HIS A 274 6.23 5.04 5.43
N ASP A 275 5.72 3.83 5.24
CA ASP A 275 5.69 2.80 6.25
C ASP A 275 5.68 1.41 5.57
N PRO A 276 6.13 0.37 6.28
CA PRO A 276 6.23 -0.97 5.73
C PRO A 276 4.91 -1.75 5.68
N LEU A 277 3.89 -1.35 6.46
CA LEU A 277 2.70 -2.19 6.68
C LEU A 277 1.44 -1.43 7.18
N GLN A 278 1.63 -0.41 8.02
CA GLN A 278 0.60 0.30 8.77
C GLN A 278 -0.53 0.86 7.89
N ILE A 279 -0.21 1.67 6.86
CA ILE A 279 -1.24 2.30 6.02
C ILE A 279 -2.01 1.25 5.21
N GLY A 280 -1.30 0.23 4.69
CA GLY A 280 -1.92 -0.87 3.95
C GLY A 280 -2.94 -1.61 4.80
N VAL A 281 -2.53 -2.08 5.98
CA VAL A 281 -3.41 -2.82 6.92
C VAL A 281 -4.59 -1.98 7.37
N ALA A 282 -4.36 -0.71 7.75
CA ALA A 282 -5.44 0.16 8.19
C ALA A 282 -6.48 0.36 7.06
N THR A 283 -6.02 0.59 5.83
CA THR A 283 -6.89 0.75 4.67
C THR A 283 -7.65 -0.54 4.37
N MET A 284 -7.02 -1.73 4.49
CA MET A 284 -7.70 -3.01 4.31
C MET A 284 -8.88 -3.19 5.27
N ILE A 285 -8.67 -2.88 6.56
CA ILE A 285 -9.73 -3.03 7.58
C ILE A 285 -10.85 -2.03 7.37
N VAL A 286 -10.52 -0.76 7.14
CA VAL A 286 -11.53 0.28 6.91
C VAL A 286 -12.33 -0.03 5.65
N GLU A 287 -11.67 -0.46 4.57
CA GLU A 287 -12.38 -0.87 3.37
C GLU A 287 -13.26 -2.08 3.65
N VAL A 288 -12.73 -3.19 4.16
CA VAL A 288 -13.52 -4.44 4.26
C VAL A 288 -14.74 -4.31 5.19
N THR A 289 -14.70 -3.37 6.14
CA THR A 289 -15.78 -3.07 7.09
C THR A 289 -16.65 -1.87 6.69
N GLY A 290 -16.21 -1.07 5.73
CA GLY A 290 -16.98 0.04 5.18
C GLY A 290 -18.22 -0.46 4.42
N GLU A 291 -19.28 0.33 4.44
CA GLU A 291 -20.46 0.07 3.61
C GLU A 291 -20.05 0.04 2.13
N SER A 292 -20.57 -0.93 1.38
CA SER A 292 -20.50 -0.87 -0.07
C SER A 292 -21.22 0.41 -0.51
N GLY A 293 -20.48 1.36 -1.08
CA GLY A 293 -21.12 2.37 -1.91
C GLY A 293 -21.90 1.63 -3.00
N ASN A 294 -23.21 1.86 -3.05
CA ASN A 294 -24.07 1.42 -4.16
C ASN A 294 -23.53 1.94 -5.49
#